data_AF-A0A377AJ10-F1
#
_entry.id   AF-A0A377AJ10-F1
#
_cell.length_a   1.000
_cell.length_b   1.000
_cell.length_c   1.000
_cell.angle_alpha   90.00
_cell.angle_beta   90.00
_cell.angle_gamma   90.00
#
_symmetry.space_group_name_H-M   'P 1'
#
loop_
_entity.id
_entity.type
_entity.pdbx_description
1 polymer ?
#
loop_
_entity_poly.entity_id
_entity_poly.type
_entity_poly.pdbx_seq_one_letter_code
_entity_poly.pdbx_strand_id
1 'polypeptide(L)'
;MTLPRGGLPDITFADSNPTDITTRSIRAFESITGETLAPADPRRLFILSLCEIIIQQRKAIDFSAKQNLLTYGGGEYLDHIGLSDGYA
;
A
#
# COMPACT_ATOMS: atom_id res chain seq x y z
N MET A 1 -8.39 -25.06 -18.64
CA MET A 1 -9.19 -24.11 -17.85
C MET A 1 -8.22 -23.12 -17.22
N THR A 2 -8.05 -21.94 -17.82
CA THR A 2 -7.13 -20.91 -17.32
C THR A 2 -7.83 -19.56 -17.29
N LEU A 3 -8.37 -19.19 -16.13
CA LEU A 3 -8.81 -17.83 -15.84
C LEU A 3 -8.33 -17.57 -14.41
N PRO A 4 -7.35 -16.66 -14.20
CA PRO A 4 -7.74 -15.47 -13.45
C PRO A 4 -7.07 -14.12 -13.86
N ARG A 5 -6.09 -14.06 -14.78
CA ARG A 5 -5.38 -12.79 -15.10
C ARG A 5 -4.93 -12.56 -16.55
N GLY A 6 -5.28 -13.42 -17.50
CA GLY A 6 -4.84 -13.27 -18.90
C GLY A 6 -3.31 -13.24 -19.12
N GLY A 7 -2.50 -13.64 -18.14
CA GLY A 7 -1.04 -13.56 -18.20
C GLY A 7 -0.43 -12.19 -17.88
N LEU A 8 -1.22 -11.21 -17.39
CA LEU A 8 -0.72 -9.89 -17.03
C LEU A 8 0.06 -9.90 -15.70
N PRO A 9 1.18 -9.16 -15.59
CA PRO A 9 1.96 -9.05 -14.36
C PRO A 9 1.18 -8.39 -13.22
N ASP A 10 1.51 -8.73 -11.98
CA ASP A 10 0.95 -8.04 -10.81
C ASP A 10 1.44 -6.58 -10.80
N ILE A 11 0.52 -5.65 -10.49
CA ILE A 11 0.81 -4.22 -10.45
C ILE A 11 0.72 -3.79 -9.00
N THR A 12 1.76 -3.16 -8.48
CA THR A 12 1.74 -2.53 -7.15
C THR A 12 1.68 -1.01 -7.33
N PHE A 13 0.61 -0.39 -6.88
CA PHE A 13 0.41 1.06 -6.90
C PHE A 13 1.03 1.73 -5.68
N ALA A 14 1.03 1.07 -4.53
CA ALA A 14 1.62 1.58 -3.30
C ALA A 14 2.41 0.48 -2.59
N ASP A 15 3.74 0.52 -2.73
CA ASP A 15 4.64 -0.41 -2.02
C ASP A 15 4.47 -0.27 -0.51
N SER A 16 4.22 -1.37 0.19
CA SER A 16 3.97 -1.41 1.62
C SER A 16 5.04 -2.21 2.38
N ASN A 17 6.26 -2.33 1.85
CA ASN A 17 7.36 -3.06 2.51
C ASN A 17 7.65 -2.49 3.91
N PRO A 18 7.46 -3.27 4.99
CA PRO A 18 7.66 -2.78 6.35
C PRO A 18 9.11 -2.37 6.64
N THR A 19 10.09 -3.12 6.15
CA THR A 19 11.51 -2.86 6.38
C THR A 19 11.94 -1.55 5.72
N ASP A 20 11.49 -1.31 4.49
CA ASP A 20 11.87 -0.10 3.75
C ASP A 20 11.22 1.14 4.36
N ILE A 21 9.94 1.05 4.72
CA ILE A 21 9.19 2.15 5.34
C ILE A 21 9.79 2.50 6.70
N THR A 22 10.03 1.50 7.56
CA THR A 22 10.61 1.74 8.89
C THR A 22 12.03 2.30 8.81
N THR A 23 12.89 1.72 7.95
CA THR A 23 14.27 2.18 7.74
C THR A 23 14.30 3.61 7.24
N ARG A 24 13.47 3.95 6.25
CA ARG A 24 13.40 5.30 5.70
C ARG A 24 12.91 6.31 6.73
N SER A 25 11.88 5.97 7.50
CA SER A 25 11.32 6.86 8.53
C SER A 25 12.31 7.15 9.66
N ILE A 26 13.02 6.12 10.14
CA ILE A 26 14.07 6.29 11.15
C ILE A 26 15.20 7.16 10.59
N ARG A 27 15.73 6.84 9.41
CA ARG A 27 16.79 7.63 8.78
C ARG A 27 16.38 9.09 8.54
N ALA A 28 15.13 9.32 8.15
CA ALA A 28 14.61 10.67 7.98
C ALA A 28 14.63 11.45 9.30
N PHE A 29 14.19 10.82 10.40
CA PHE A 29 14.26 11.43 11.72
C PHE A 29 15.69 11.75 12.13
N GLU A 30 16.60 10.77 12.04
CA GLU A 30 18.02 10.95 12.41
C GLU A 30 18.72 12.01 11.57
N SER A 31 18.37 12.12 10.28
CA SER A 31 18.89 13.16 9.38
C SER A 31 18.41 14.56 9.77
N ILE A 32 17.17 14.68 10.24
CA ILE A 32 16.58 15.98 10.63
C ILE A 32 17.11 16.43 11.99
N THR A 33 17.26 15.51 12.95
CA THR A 33 17.66 15.84 14.32
C THR A 33 19.17 15.80 14.53
N GLY A 34 19.90 15.10 13.68
CA GLY A 34 21.34 14.82 13.86
C GLY A 34 21.63 13.78 14.95
N GLU A 35 20.60 13.13 15.50
CA GLU A 35 20.73 12.13 16.56
C GLU A 35 20.48 10.73 16.04
N THR A 36 21.26 9.75 16.51
CA THR A 36 21.01 8.32 16.25
C THR A 36 20.10 7.72 17.31
N LEU A 37 19.03 7.04 16.90
CA LEU A 37 18.07 6.43 17.82
C LEU A 37 18.43 4.97 18.14
N ALA A 38 18.73 4.70 19.41
CA ALA A 38 18.94 3.34 19.90
C ALA A 38 17.67 2.47 19.73
N PRO A 39 17.79 1.13 19.63
CA PRO A 39 16.64 0.23 19.45
C PRO A 39 15.54 0.38 20.51
N ALA A 40 15.91 0.66 21.76
CA ALA A 40 14.98 0.82 22.89
C ALA A 40 14.58 2.28 23.15
N ASP A 41 14.96 3.22 22.28
CA ASP A 41 14.58 4.63 22.44
C ASP A 41 13.05 4.78 22.26
N PRO A 42 12.32 5.40 23.21
CA PRO A 42 10.88 5.57 23.10
C PRO A 42 10.45 6.35 21.85
N ARG A 43 11.29 7.27 21.34
CA ARG A 43 11.04 7.99 20.09
C ARG A 43 11.07 7.05 18.90
N ARG A 44 11.99 6.08 18.89
CA ARG A 44 12.05 5.04 17.86
C ARG A 44 10.79 4.18 17.89
N LEU A 45 10.35 3.75 19.08
CA LEU A 45 9.12 2.98 19.23
C LEU A 45 7.89 3.75 18.73
N PHE A 46 7.83 5.06 18.98
CA PHE A 46 6.78 5.92 18.46
C PHE A 46 6.82 6.05 16.93
N ILE A 47 8.01 6.20 16.33
CA ILE A 47 8.15 6.21 14.87
C ILE A 47 7.70 4.87 14.27
N LEU A 48 8.05 3.75 14.91
CA LEU A 48 7.64 2.42 14.45
C LEU A 48 6.12 2.21 14.53
N SER A 49 5.43 2.72 15.56
CA SER A 49 3.96 2.64 15.63
C SER A 49 3.28 3.47 14.53
N LEU A 50 3.84 4.63 14.17
CA LEU A 50 3.37 5.41 13.02
C LEU A 50 3.63 4.68 11.70
N CYS A 51 4.77 4.01 11.56
CA CYS A 51 5.09 3.22 10.37
C CYS A 51 4.06 2.11 10.12
N GLU A 52 3.60 1.42 11.18
CA GLU A 52 2.53 0.41 11.06
C GLU A 52 1.25 0.98 10.47
N ILE A 53 0.82 2.15 10.93
CA ILE A 53 -0.37 2.84 10.39
C ILE A 53 -0.16 3.16 8.90
N ILE A 54 1.01 3.68 8.53
CA ILE A 54 1.34 4.01 7.14
C ILE A 54 1.34 2.77 6.24
N ILE A 55 1.89 1.65 6.72
CA ILE A 55 1.90 0.37 5.99
C ILE A 55 0.47 -0.08 5.71
N GLN A 56 -0.41 -0.03 6.71
CA GLN A 56 -1.82 -0.41 6.55
C GLN A 56 -2.55 0.50 5.55
N GLN A 57 -2.31 1.81 5.61
CA GLN A 57 -2.86 2.77 4.66
C GLN A 57 -2.39 2.49 3.23
N ARG A 58 -1.10 2.19 3.03
CA ARG A 58 -0.54 1.88 1.71
C ARG A 58 -1.12 0.59 1.13
N LYS A 59 -1.36 -0.43 1.97
CA LYS A 59 -2.09 -1.64 1.56
C LYS A 59 -3.53 -1.32 1.13
N ALA A 60 -4.23 -0.46 1.87
CA ALA A 60 -5.59 -0.05 1.52
C ALA A 60 -5.63 0.74 0.19
N ILE A 61 -4.65 1.62 -0.04
CA ILE A 61 -4.48 2.35 -1.29
C ILE A 61 -4.19 1.41 -2.45
N ASP A 62 -3.24 0.46 -2.28
CA ASP A 62 -2.91 -0.52 -3.31
C ASP A 62 -4.14 -1.37 -3.69
N PHE A 63 -4.90 -1.81 -2.68
CA PHE A 63 -6.14 -2.54 -2.89
C PHE A 63 -7.18 -1.71 -3.64
N SER A 64 -7.45 -0.48 -3.20
CA SER A 64 -8.43 0.41 -3.84
C SER A 64 -8.03 0.79 -5.27
N ALA A 65 -6.74 1.06 -5.52
CA ALA A 65 -6.25 1.37 -6.85
C ALA A 65 -6.36 0.17 -7.80
N LYS A 66 -6.11 -1.05 -7.30
CA LYS A 66 -6.36 -2.29 -8.05
C LYS A 66 -7.83 -2.44 -8.44
N GLN A 67 -8.78 -2.11 -7.56
CA GLN A 67 -10.22 -2.20 -7.90
C GLN A 67 -10.65 -1.32 -9.08
N ASN A 68 -9.91 -0.25 -9.39
CA ASN A 68 -10.19 0.59 -10.57
C ASN A 68 -9.75 -0.04 -11.91
N LEU A 69 -9.04 -1.17 -11.88
CA LEU A 69 -8.67 -1.91 -13.08
C LEU A 69 -9.68 -3.04 -13.34
N LEU A 70 -10.24 -3.09 -14.55
CA LEU A 70 -11.15 -4.15 -15.01
C LEU A 70 -10.61 -5.58 -14.79
N THR A 71 -9.28 -5.75 -14.77
CA THR A 71 -8.60 -7.03 -14.54
C THR A 71 -8.51 -7.46 -13.06
N TYR A 72 -8.77 -6.55 -12.12
CA TYR A 72 -8.70 -6.79 -10.67
C TYR A 72 -10.03 -6.55 -9.96
N GLY A 73 -11.00 -5.88 -10.60
CA GLY A 73 -12.37 -5.78 -10.11
C GLY A 73 -13.00 -7.17 -10.04
N GLY A 74 -13.41 -7.59 -8.85
CA GLY A 74 -14.17 -8.82 -8.64
C GLY A 74 -15.30 -8.54 -7.66
N GLY A 75 -16.53 -8.90 -8.03
CA GLY A 75 -17.76 -8.58 -7.28
C GLY A 75 -18.47 -7.32 -7.80
N GLU A 76 -19.26 -6.66 -6.94
CA GLU A 76 -20.12 -5.49 -7.27
C GLU A 76 -19.39 -4.29 -7.92
N TYR A 77 -18.05 -4.24 -7.84
CA TYR A 77 -17.26 -3.21 -8.53
C TYR A 77 -17.29 -3.34 -10.06
N LEU A 78 -17.47 -4.56 -10.59
CA LEU A 78 -17.71 -4.76 -12.03
C LEU A 78 -19.12 -4.31 -12.44
N ASP A 79 -20.12 -4.48 -11.57
CA ASP A 79 -21.50 -4.04 -11.84
C ASP A 79 -21.59 -2.51 -11.92
N HIS A 80 -20.83 -1.78 -11.09
CA HIS A 80 -20.80 -0.32 -11.12
C HIS A 80 -20.04 0.28 -12.32
N ILE A 81 -18.98 -0.38 -12.82
CA ILE A 81 -18.27 0.07 -14.04
C ILE A 81 -19.07 -0.32 -15.31
N GLY A 82 -19.72 -1.49 -15.30
CA GLY A 82 -20.60 -1.91 -16.40
C GLY A 82 -21.82 -0.98 -16.58
N LEU A 83 -22.32 -0.37 -15.50
CA LEU A 83 -23.42 0.59 -15.57
C LEU A 83 -23.00 1.96 -16.15
N SER A 84 -21.73 2.37 -15.99
CA SER A 84 -21.22 3.63 -16.53
C SER A 84 -20.84 3.56 -18.01
N ASP A 85 -20.54 2.37 -18.53
CA ASP A 85 -20.11 2.16 -19.93
C ASP A 85 -21.25 1.78 -20.91
N GLY A 86 -22.51 1.90 -20.49
CA GLY A 86 -23.63 2.03 -21.43
C GLY A 86 -24.13 0.73 -22.07
N TYR A 87 -24.71 -0.16 -21.27
CA TYR A 87 -25.75 -1.07 -21.75
C TYR A 87 -26.94 -1.08 -20.77
N ALA A 88 -27.99 -0.36 -21.16
CA ALA A 88 -29.39 -0.65 -20.84
C ALA A 88 -30.13 -0.90 -22.16
#